data_AF-A0A3Q4MW54-F1
#
_entry.id   AF-A0A3Q4MW54-F1
#
_cell.length_a   1.000
_cell.length_b   1.000
_cell.length_c   1.000
_cell.angle_alpha   90.00
_cell.angle_beta   90.00
_cell.angle_gamma   90.00
#
_symmetry.space_group_name_H-M   'P 1'
#
loop_
_entity.id
_entity.type
_entity.pdbx_description
1 polymer ?
#
loop_
_entity_poly.entity_id
_entity_poly.type
_entity_poly.pdbx_seq_one_letter_code
_entity_poly.pdbx_strand_id
1 'polypeptide(L)'
;REQSVKYINTKTGCLKKKEHLGPDLLTVCGNAVFFCDKVKDESPEADVSGVSSPTSLPAISLLSPKAMEMAGCIIKVQEEHREKAKLALRVRQEMQEKLVAAVASAESEQLKRFEELMELKQRQEYQSMRDMMERETKESIGRQEKLKEEQRRRITLVNLRLREAEQQRLREAELERQRQAEGRESLRSLNSIQEEILQLNQLLEPSTQTKTDLPPASLSSYSTRGNQLCSQVSEVVRKTAEGNFPSLEDMTVAERALHEMRALIRLMQEEAANVREKKKKEQEQEEERRKQAELLAKQEGEKKAAQLAKEKAQRKEDILFLCIEEVFRRIDWFSIIGCNLLWIILVTMSLTFSKMSLFICLFQPVPHGLNHGWRWLAQMLNMEPLADVTATLLFDFLEVCGNALMNQYRSQFWKLILLLKEEYFPRIEAVTSSGQMGSVIRLKQFLETSLQRRQISPPRGQLGSGFWRS
;
A
#
# COMPACT_ATOMS: atom_id res chain seq x y z
N ARG A 1 -26.74 33.77 -20.39
CA ARG A 1 -26.14 34.60 -21.45
C ARG A 1 -26.70 34.12 -22.77
N GLU A 2 -27.81 34.74 -23.17
CA GLU A 2 -28.31 34.72 -24.54
C GLU A 2 -27.35 35.49 -25.46
N GLN A 3 -27.62 35.37 -26.77
CA GLN A 3 -27.00 36.03 -27.93
C GLN A 3 -25.78 35.31 -28.54
N SER A 4 -26.01 34.59 -29.65
CA SER A 4 -25.94 35.26 -30.96
C SER A 4 -26.27 34.30 -32.12
N VAL A 5 -27.05 34.86 -33.05
CA VAL A 5 -27.64 34.29 -34.24
C VAL A 5 -26.92 34.93 -35.45
N LYS A 6 -26.39 34.14 -36.40
CA LYS A 6 -26.58 34.28 -37.87
C LYS A 6 -25.48 33.64 -38.75
N TYR A 7 -25.98 32.84 -39.70
CA TYR A 7 -25.63 32.72 -41.13
C TYR A 7 -24.30 32.09 -41.54
N ILE A 8 -24.37 30.93 -42.19
CA ILE A 8 -23.90 30.74 -43.58
C ILE A 8 -24.91 29.84 -44.32
N ASN A 9 -25.45 30.37 -45.43
CA ASN A 9 -26.28 29.69 -46.41
C ASN A 9 -25.49 29.71 -47.72
N THR A 10 -25.25 28.57 -48.38
CA THR A 10 -25.09 28.43 -49.84
C THR A 10 -24.70 27.00 -50.21
N LYS A 11 -25.60 26.25 -50.86
CA LYS A 11 -25.45 25.75 -52.24
C LYS A 11 -26.59 24.81 -52.60
N THR A 12 -27.62 25.40 -53.18
CA THR A 12 -28.49 24.77 -54.17
C THR A 12 -27.73 24.65 -55.50
N GLY A 13 -27.83 23.50 -56.14
CA GLY A 13 -27.32 23.22 -57.47
C GLY A 13 -28.28 22.27 -58.17
N CYS A 14 -29.22 22.86 -58.91
CA CYS A 14 -30.22 22.20 -59.74
C CYS A 14 -29.59 21.79 -61.07
N LEU A 15 -29.85 20.56 -61.55
CA LEU A 15 -29.76 20.24 -62.97
C LEU A 15 -31.00 19.45 -63.41
N LYS A 16 -31.83 20.14 -64.19
CA LYS A 16 -32.95 19.66 -65.00
C LYS A 16 -32.41 19.11 -66.33
N LYS A 17 -32.87 17.92 -66.72
CA LYS A 17 -33.01 17.38 -68.10
C LYS A 17 -33.83 16.08 -67.91
N LYS A 18 -35.10 15.93 -68.29
CA LYS A 18 -35.86 16.12 -69.54
C LYS A 18 -35.38 15.20 -70.66
N GLU A 19 -36.03 14.04 -70.79
CA GLU A 19 -36.34 13.23 -72.00
C GLU A 19 -37.10 11.97 -71.52
N HIS A 20 -38.41 11.85 -71.75
CA HIS A 20 -39.09 11.26 -72.92
C HIS A 20 -38.91 9.74 -73.05
N LEU A 21 -39.96 8.97 -72.67
CA LEU A 21 -40.43 7.76 -73.36
C LEU A 21 -41.77 7.26 -72.75
N GLY A 22 -42.87 7.51 -73.48
CA GLY A 22 -44.06 6.65 -73.63
C GLY A 22 -45.05 6.44 -72.46
N PRO A 23 -46.32 6.87 -72.60
CA PRO A 23 -47.45 6.26 -71.92
C PRO A 23 -48.12 5.25 -72.86
N ASP A 24 -47.88 3.97 -72.66
CA ASP A 24 -48.65 2.88 -73.28
C ASP A 24 -48.82 1.77 -72.25
N LEU A 25 -50.00 1.68 -71.64
CA LEU A 25 -50.80 0.45 -71.68
C LEU A 25 -52.19 0.67 -71.07
N LEU A 26 -53.16 0.78 -71.99
CA LEU A 26 -54.44 0.08 -71.98
C LEU A 26 -55.39 0.31 -70.80
N THR A 27 -56.23 1.32 -71.00
CA THR A 27 -57.69 1.23 -70.91
C THR A 27 -58.22 -0.21 -71.03
N VAL A 28 -58.70 -0.75 -69.91
CA VAL A 28 -59.73 -1.81 -69.87
C VAL A 28 -60.74 -1.42 -68.79
N CYS A 29 -61.55 -0.41 -69.08
CA CYS A 29 -62.86 -0.26 -68.43
C CYS A 29 -63.88 -0.96 -69.33
N GLY A 30 -64.00 -2.28 -69.15
CA GLY A 30 -64.98 -3.11 -69.83
C GLY A 30 -66.27 -3.21 -69.02
N ASN A 31 -67.27 -2.45 -69.46
CA ASN A 31 -68.71 -2.76 -69.44
C ASN A 31 -69.35 -3.26 -68.13
N ALA A 32 -69.87 -2.32 -67.35
CA ALA A 32 -71.11 -2.53 -66.60
C ALA A 32 -72.11 -1.45 -67.03
N VAL A 33 -72.96 -1.79 -68.00
CA VAL A 33 -74.17 -1.02 -68.31
C VAL A 33 -75.11 -1.19 -67.12
N PHE A 34 -75.07 -0.24 -66.19
CA PHE A 34 -76.14 -0.05 -65.21
C PHE A 34 -77.33 0.56 -65.95
N PHE A 35 -78.32 -0.26 -66.32
CA PHE A 35 -79.65 0.23 -66.67
C PHE A 35 -80.35 0.62 -65.37
N CYS A 36 -80.09 1.84 -64.90
CA CYS A 36 -80.89 2.46 -63.85
C CYS A 36 -82.11 3.09 -64.54
N ASP A 37 -83.20 2.33 -64.65
CA ASP A 37 -84.45 2.88 -65.17
C ASP A 37 -85.05 3.81 -64.11
N LYS A 38 -84.68 5.09 -64.19
CA LYS A 38 -85.40 6.18 -63.56
C LYS A 38 -86.73 6.33 -64.30
N VAL A 39 -87.81 5.85 -63.72
CA VAL A 39 -89.16 6.28 -64.07
C VAL A 39 -89.24 7.77 -63.74
N LYS A 40 -89.07 8.60 -64.78
CA LYS A 40 -89.36 10.02 -64.76
C LYS A 40 -90.76 10.19 -65.35
N ASP A 41 -91.66 10.53 -64.46
CA ASP A 41 -92.93 11.19 -64.70
C ASP A 41 -92.69 12.44 -65.58
N GLU A 42 -93.39 12.55 -66.71
CA GLU A 42 -93.76 13.81 -67.38
C GLU A 42 -94.66 13.54 -68.61
N SER A 43 -95.91 13.99 -68.52
CA SER A 43 -96.64 14.58 -69.67
C SER A 43 -96.02 15.96 -69.99
N PRO A 44 -96.16 16.59 -71.17
CA PRO A 44 -97.40 16.82 -71.95
C PRO A 44 -97.14 16.62 -73.49
N GLU A 45 -98.07 16.72 -74.45
CA GLU A 45 -98.91 17.84 -74.85
C GLU A 45 -100.02 17.38 -75.80
N ALA A 46 -101.06 18.20 -75.84
CA ALA A 46 -102.21 18.12 -76.72
C ALA A 46 -101.99 18.88 -78.05
N ASP A 47 -102.91 18.58 -78.98
CA ASP A 47 -103.34 19.34 -80.16
C ASP A 47 -102.60 19.18 -81.51
N VAL A 48 -103.24 19.16 -82.68
CA VAL A 48 -104.64 18.98 -83.15
C VAL A 48 -104.54 18.72 -84.66
N SER A 49 -105.25 17.72 -85.19
CA SER A 49 -105.99 17.74 -86.48
C SER A 49 -106.64 16.34 -86.65
N GLY A 50 -107.93 16.14 -86.91
CA GLY A 50 -109.02 17.03 -87.24
C GLY A 50 -109.78 16.50 -88.45
N VAL A 51 -110.45 15.34 -88.37
CA VAL A 51 -111.59 14.96 -89.24
C VAL A 51 -112.58 14.05 -88.47
N SER A 52 -113.74 14.63 -88.16
CA SER A 52 -115.09 14.09 -87.89
C SER A 52 -115.49 12.92 -88.81
N SER A 53 -116.28 11.88 -88.51
CA SER A 53 -117.35 11.53 -87.52
C SER A 53 -117.92 10.14 -87.95
N PRO A 54 -118.98 9.53 -87.37
CA PRO A 54 -119.31 9.26 -85.95
C PRO A 54 -119.88 7.82 -85.70
N THR A 55 -120.03 7.45 -84.41
CA THR A 55 -121.04 6.54 -83.82
C THR A 55 -121.01 5.02 -84.08
N SER A 56 -120.78 4.22 -83.02
CA SER A 56 -121.72 3.15 -82.59
C SER A 56 -121.41 2.63 -81.17
N LEU A 57 -122.42 2.69 -80.30
CA LEU A 57 -122.53 2.00 -79.01
C LEU A 57 -122.58 0.46 -79.20
N PRO A 58 -122.27 -0.35 -78.16
CA PRO A 58 -121.93 -1.77 -78.31
C PRO A 58 -123.14 -2.61 -78.73
N ALA A 59 -123.00 -3.31 -79.86
CA ALA A 59 -123.96 -4.32 -80.30
C ALA A 59 -123.88 -5.53 -79.34
N ILE A 60 -124.94 -5.76 -78.58
CA ILE A 60 -125.13 -7.01 -77.84
C ILE A 60 -125.44 -8.07 -78.90
N SER A 61 -124.39 -8.72 -79.43
CA SER A 61 -124.53 -9.89 -80.30
C SER A 61 -125.11 -11.04 -79.47
N LEU A 62 -126.39 -11.32 -79.67
CA LEU A 62 -127.06 -12.53 -79.18
C LEU A 62 -126.52 -13.74 -79.95
N LEU A 63 -125.35 -14.25 -79.52
CA LEU A 63 -124.82 -15.53 -79.97
C LEU A 63 -125.79 -16.66 -79.56
N SER A 64 -125.90 -17.70 -80.40
CA SER A 64 -126.62 -18.93 -80.06
C SER A 64 -126.10 -19.52 -78.73
N PRO A 65 -126.95 -20.12 -77.85
CA PRO A 65 -126.53 -20.66 -76.56
C PRO A 65 -125.28 -21.56 -76.64
N LYS A 66 -125.18 -22.36 -77.71
CA LYS A 66 -124.03 -23.24 -77.97
C LYS A 66 -122.74 -22.49 -78.35
N ALA A 67 -122.87 -21.35 -79.04
CA ALA A 67 -121.75 -20.48 -79.37
C ALA A 67 -121.25 -19.68 -78.15
N MET A 68 -122.16 -19.26 -77.27
CA MET A 68 -121.80 -18.63 -75.99
C MET A 68 -121.09 -19.60 -75.04
N GLU A 69 -121.54 -20.85 -74.97
CA GLU A 69 -120.87 -21.92 -74.22
C GLU A 69 -119.45 -22.19 -74.77
N MET A 70 -119.31 -22.32 -76.09
CA MET A 70 -118.01 -22.52 -76.73
C MET A 70 -117.06 -21.32 -76.52
N ALA A 71 -117.56 -20.08 -76.64
CA ALA A 71 -116.79 -18.88 -76.36
C ALA A 71 -116.32 -18.84 -74.89
N GLY A 72 -117.19 -19.24 -73.95
CA GLY A 72 -116.84 -19.38 -72.54
C GLY A 72 -115.72 -20.41 -72.30
N CYS A 73 -115.76 -21.55 -72.99
CA CYS A 73 -114.70 -22.57 -72.93
C CYS A 73 -113.36 -22.05 -73.52
N ILE A 74 -113.40 -21.34 -74.66
CA ILE A 74 -112.21 -20.74 -75.29
C ILE A 74 -111.57 -19.72 -74.34
N ILE A 75 -112.36 -18.82 -73.72
CA ILE A 75 -111.86 -17.82 -72.77
C ILE A 75 -111.20 -18.50 -71.57
N LYS A 76 -111.83 -19.55 -71.01
CA LYS A 76 -111.26 -20.30 -69.87
C LYS A 76 -109.91 -20.92 -70.21
N VAL A 77 -109.80 -21.56 -71.37
CA VAL A 77 -108.54 -22.19 -71.83
C VAL A 77 -107.47 -21.13 -72.12
N GLN A 78 -107.83 -20.00 -72.74
CA GLN A 78 -106.92 -18.88 -72.97
C GLN A 78 -106.40 -18.27 -71.66
N GLU A 79 -107.27 -18.07 -70.68
CA GLU A 79 -106.86 -17.53 -69.37
C GLU A 79 -105.98 -18.54 -68.61
N GLU A 80 -106.27 -19.84 -68.69
CA GLU A 80 -105.40 -20.88 -68.13
C GLU A 80 -104.00 -20.87 -68.77
N HIS A 81 -103.91 -20.76 -70.10
CA HIS A 81 -102.62 -20.61 -70.79
C HIS A 81 -101.91 -19.31 -70.42
N ARG A 82 -102.66 -18.21 -70.24
CA ARG A 82 -102.12 -16.92 -69.81
C ARG A 82 -101.55 -16.99 -68.40
N GLU A 83 -102.24 -17.61 -67.46
CA GLU A 83 -101.76 -17.81 -66.09
C GLU A 83 -100.55 -18.74 -66.04
N LYS A 84 -100.55 -19.84 -66.81
CA LYS A 84 -99.36 -20.69 -66.96
C LYS A 84 -98.16 -19.92 -67.52
N ALA A 85 -98.35 -19.06 -68.52
CA ALA A 85 -97.29 -18.22 -69.06
C ALA A 85 -96.78 -17.19 -68.05
N LYS A 86 -97.67 -16.54 -67.28
CA LYS A 86 -97.30 -15.60 -66.20
C LYS A 86 -96.53 -16.30 -65.07
N LEU A 87 -96.94 -17.51 -64.67
CA LEU A 87 -96.23 -18.30 -63.67
C LEU A 87 -94.85 -18.73 -64.18
N ALA A 88 -94.75 -19.23 -65.42
CA ALA A 88 -93.47 -19.59 -66.02
C ALA A 88 -92.52 -18.38 -66.15
N LEU A 89 -93.06 -17.19 -66.45
CA LEU A 89 -92.27 -15.95 -66.45
C LEU A 89 -91.77 -15.60 -65.05
N ARG A 90 -92.65 -15.64 -64.03
CA ARG A 90 -92.28 -15.38 -62.63
C ARG A 90 -91.20 -16.33 -62.14
N VAL A 91 -91.32 -17.64 -62.40
CA VAL A 91 -90.29 -18.63 -62.02
C VAL A 91 -88.96 -18.35 -62.71
N ARG A 92 -88.96 -17.99 -64.01
CA ARG A 92 -87.73 -17.61 -64.72
C ARG A 92 -87.11 -16.33 -64.15
N GLN A 93 -87.93 -15.34 -63.80
CA GLN A 93 -87.48 -14.10 -63.19
C GLN A 93 -86.86 -14.36 -61.82
N GLU A 94 -87.53 -15.11 -60.93
CA GLU A 94 -86.98 -15.47 -59.63
C GLU A 94 -85.66 -16.26 -59.75
N MET A 95 -85.54 -17.14 -60.74
CA MET A 95 -84.29 -17.85 -61.01
C MET A 95 -83.18 -16.90 -61.48
N GLN A 96 -83.49 -15.95 -62.36
CA GLN A 96 -82.53 -14.93 -62.81
C GLN A 96 -82.10 -14.01 -61.66
N GLU A 97 -83.04 -13.56 -60.84
CA GLU A 97 -82.76 -12.73 -59.66
C GLU A 97 -81.85 -13.48 -58.67
N LYS A 98 -82.09 -14.77 -58.43
CA LYS A 98 -81.20 -15.61 -57.60
C LYS A 98 -79.80 -15.72 -58.18
N LEU A 99 -79.66 -15.91 -59.50
CA LEU A 99 -78.36 -15.98 -60.16
C LEU A 99 -77.62 -14.64 -60.08
N VAL A 100 -78.31 -13.53 -60.38
CA VAL A 100 -77.72 -12.18 -60.28
C VAL A 100 -77.31 -11.87 -58.84
N ALA A 101 -78.15 -12.20 -57.86
CA ALA A 101 -77.82 -12.01 -56.44
C ALA A 101 -76.60 -12.84 -56.01
N ALA A 102 -76.48 -14.09 -56.50
CA ALA A 102 -75.34 -14.95 -56.21
C ALA A 102 -74.03 -14.43 -56.85
N VAL A 103 -74.10 -13.91 -58.08
CA VAL A 103 -72.94 -13.29 -58.74
C VAL A 103 -72.54 -12.00 -58.02
N ALA A 104 -73.50 -11.13 -57.71
CA ALA A 104 -73.23 -9.87 -57.01
C ALA A 104 -72.63 -10.10 -55.60
N SER A 105 -73.09 -11.11 -54.87
CA SER A 105 -72.53 -11.44 -53.55
C SER A 105 -71.11 -12.00 -53.67
N ALA A 106 -70.84 -12.87 -54.64
CA ALA A 106 -69.50 -13.39 -54.90
C ALA A 106 -68.52 -12.28 -55.30
N GLU A 107 -68.92 -11.36 -56.19
CA GLU A 107 -68.10 -10.22 -56.60
C GLU A 107 -67.84 -9.25 -55.44
N SER A 108 -68.85 -8.95 -54.62
CA SER A 108 -68.68 -8.14 -53.41
C SER A 108 -67.72 -8.79 -52.42
N GLU A 109 -67.75 -10.11 -52.29
CA GLU A 109 -66.80 -10.83 -51.43
C GLU A 109 -65.36 -10.76 -51.98
N GLN A 110 -65.17 -10.88 -53.30
CA GLN A 110 -63.85 -10.71 -53.90
C GLN A 110 -63.30 -9.31 -53.68
N LEU A 111 -64.13 -8.27 -53.81
CA LEU A 111 -63.72 -6.90 -53.56
C LEU A 111 -63.31 -6.70 -52.10
N LYS A 112 -64.09 -7.20 -51.14
CA LYS A 112 -63.75 -7.14 -49.71
C LYS A 112 -62.42 -7.82 -49.41
N ARG A 113 -62.19 -9.02 -49.97
CA ARG A 113 -60.91 -9.74 -49.81
C ARG A 113 -59.74 -8.94 -50.39
N PHE A 114 -59.95 -8.26 -51.50
CA PHE A 114 -58.94 -7.40 -52.10
C PHE A 114 -58.65 -6.16 -51.23
N GLU A 115 -59.68 -5.50 -50.70
CA GLU A 115 -59.54 -4.38 -49.77
C GLU A 115 -58.79 -4.80 -48.50
N GLU A 116 -59.15 -5.91 -47.88
CA GLU A 116 -58.47 -6.48 -46.71
C GLU A 116 -56.99 -6.80 -47.01
N LEU A 117 -56.69 -7.37 -48.18
CA LEU A 117 -55.32 -7.65 -48.60
C LEU A 117 -54.51 -6.37 -48.74
N MET A 118 -55.09 -5.31 -49.30
CA MET A 118 -54.43 -4.02 -49.46
C MET A 118 -54.19 -3.33 -48.12
N GLU A 119 -55.15 -3.38 -47.19
CA GLU A 119 -54.97 -2.88 -45.82
C GLU A 119 -53.86 -3.63 -45.08
N LEU A 120 -53.84 -4.97 -45.18
CA LEU A 120 -52.80 -5.79 -44.56
C LEU A 120 -51.42 -5.44 -45.10
N LYS A 121 -51.30 -5.27 -46.43
CA LYS A 121 -50.05 -4.87 -47.06
C LYS A 121 -49.58 -3.49 -46.58
N GLN A 122 -50.49 -2.51 -46.50
CA GLN A 122 -50.15 -1.17 -46.00
C GLN A 122 -49.70 -1.21 -44.53
N ARG A 123 -50.38 -1.97 -43.69
CA ARG A 123 -49.98 -2.17 -42.28
C ARG A 123 -48.61 -2.83 -42.19
N GLN A 124 -48.33 -3.82 -43.04
CA GLN A 124 -47.04 -4.49 -43.10
C GLN A 124 -45.91 -3.52 -43.53
N GLU A 125 -46.14 -2.68 -44.54
CA GLU A 125 -45.18 -1.67 -44.98
C GLU A 125 -44.91 -0.63 -43.88
N TYR A 126 -45.96 -0.16 -43.21
CA TYR A 126 -45.81 0.79 -42.10
C TYR A 126 -45.08 0.18 -40.91
N GLN A 127 -45.39 -1.08 -40.57
CA GLN A 127 -44.67 -1.81 -39.53
C GLN A 127 -43.21 -2.03 -39.92
N SER A 128 -42.94 -2.43 -41.16
CA SER A 128 -41.58 -2.62 -41.67
C SER A 128 -40.76 -1.33 -41.61
N MET A 129 -41.37 -0.20 -41.98
CA MET A 129 -40.73 1.12 -41.92
C MET A 129 -40.46 1.54 -40.47
N ARG A 130 -41.40 1.31 -39.56
CA ARG A 130 -41.23 1.56 -38.12
C ARG A 130 -40.07 0.73 -37.55
N ASP A 131 -40.06 -0.57 -37.84
CA ASP A 131 -39.03 -1.49 -37.35
C ASP A 131 -37.64 -1.16 -37.91
N MET A 132 -37.57 -0.67 -39.14
CA MET A 132 -36.34 -0.15 -39.74
C MET A 132 -35.85 1.09 -38.98
N MET A 133 -36.72 2.10 -38.80
CA MET A 133 -36.37 3.34 -38.10
C MET A 133 -35.93 3.07 -36.65
N GLU A 134 -36.61 2.16 -35.96
CA GLU A 134 -36.27 1.77 -34.60
C GLU A 134 -34.90 1.07 -34.55
N ARG A 135 -34.60 0.18 -35.52
CA ARG A 135 -33.28 -0.45 -35.65
C ARG A 135 -32.18 0.58 -35.89
N GLU A 136 -32.36 1.47 -36.86
CA GLU A 136 -31.37 2.52 -37.17
C GLU A 136 -31.12 3.45 -35.98
N THR A 137 -32.19 3.82 -35.27
CA THR A 137 -32.11 4.64 -34.06
C THR A 137 -31.34 3.92 -32.95
N LYS A 138 -31.66 2.64 -32.69
CA LYS A 138 -30.95 1.81 -31.71
C LYS A 138 -29.48 1.64 -32.06
N GLU A 139 -29.16 1.42 -33.34
CA GLU A 139 -27.77 1.34 -33.80
C GLU A 139 -27.02 2.66 -33.61
N SER A 140 -27.64 3.79 -33.93
CA SER A 140 -27.04 5.13 -33.74
C SER A 140 -26.78 5.41 -32.26
N ILE A 141 -27.76 5.13 -31.39
CA ILE A 141 -27.61 5.26 -29.94
C ILE A 141 -26.46 4.35 -29.45
N GLY A 142 -26.43 3.08 -29.89
CA GLY A 142 -25.38 2.15 -29.52
C GLY A 142 -23.98 2.60 -29.98
N ARG A 143 -23.85 3.19 -31.18
CA ARG A 143 -22.58 3.80 -31.65
C ARG A 143 -22.18 4.98 -30.76
N GLN A 144 -23.13 5.85 -30.41
CA GLN A 144 -22.86 7.00 -29.55
C GLN A 144 -22.46 6.58 -28.13
N GLU A 145 -23.10 5.55 -27.56
CA GLU A 145 -22.77 5.01 -26.24
C GLU A 145 -21.37 4.39 -26.22
N LYS A 146 -20.99 3.65 -27.27
CA LYS A 146 -19.62 3.12 -27.41
C LYS A 146 -18.57 4.22 -27.38
N LEU A 147 -18.79 5.32 -28.11
CA LEU A 147 -17.88 6.48 -28.11
C LEU A 147 -17.83 7.16 -26.73
N LYS A 148 -18.97 7.37 -26.07
CA LYS A 148 -19.02 7.94 -24.72
C LYS A 148 -18.29 7.05 -23.71
N GLU A 149 -18.46 5.74 -23.80
CA GLU A 149 -17.78 4.77 -22.94
C GLU A 149 -16.27 4.78 -23.18
N GLU A 150 -15.83 4.86 -24.43
CA GLU A 150 -14.42 5.02 -24.75
C GLU A 150 -13.83 6.32 -24.18
N GLN A 151 -14.55 7.43 -24.29
CA GLN A 151 -14.14 8.70 -23.67
C GLN A 151 -14.06 8.59 -22.14
N ARG A 152 -15.03 7.94 -21.49
CA ARG A 152 -14.97 7.67 -20.04
C ARG A 152 -13.73 6.85 -19.67
N ARG A 153 -13.43 5.78 -20.41
CA ARG A 153 -12.24 4.96 -20.20
C ARG A 153 -10.94 5.76 -20.35
N ARG A 154 -10.85 6.61 -21.37
CA ARG A 154 -9.70 7.51 -21.58
C ARG A 154 -9.51 8.48 -20.42
N ILE A 155 -10.58 9.10 -19.94
CA ILE A 155 -10.53 10.01 -18.79
C ILE A 155 -10.10 9.27 -17.53
N THR A 156 -10.67 8.09 -17.25
CA THR A 156 -10.28 7.26 -16.10
C THR A 156 -8.79 6.90 -16.17
N LEU A 157 -8.30 6.50 -17.35
CA LEU A 157 -6.89 6.17 -17.54
C LEU A 157 -5.98 7.38 -17.32
N VAL A 158 -6.32 8.54 -17.90
CA VAL A 158 -5.53 9.78 -17.73
C VAL A 158 -5.51 10.20 -16.26
N ASN A 159 -6.64 10.16 -15.56
CA ASN A 159 -6.72 10.49 -14.14
C ASN A 159 -5.88 9.53 -13.27
N LEU A 160 -5.86 8.24 -13.62
CA LEU A 160 -5.01 7.27 -12.94
C LEU A 160 -3.53 7.59 -13.16
N ARG A 161 -3.12 7.83 -14.41
CA ARG A 161 -1.74 8.20 -14.75
C ARG A 161 -1.29 9.50 -14.10
N LEU A 162 -2.18 10.48 -13.99
CA LEU A 162 -1.90 11.73 -13.29
C LEU A 162 -1.61 11.48 -11.81
N ARG A 163 -2.43 10.67 -11.12
CA ARG A 163 -2.22 10.30 -9.71
C ARG A 163 -0.91 9.52 -9.51
N GLU A 164 -0.62 8.58 -10.40
CA GLU A 164 0.64 7.82 -10.38
C GLU A 164 1.85 8.76 -10.56
N ALA A 165 1.79 9.69 -11.50
CA ALA A 165 2.83 10.68 -11.73
C ALA A 165 2.99 11.64 -10.55
N GLU A 166 1.90 12.09 -9.92
CA GLU A 166 1.95 12.88 -8.69
C GLU A 166 2.62 12.12 -7.54
N GLN A 167 2.27 10.85 -7.35
CA GLN A 167 2.93 10.00 -6.34
C GLN A 167 4.41 9.80 -6.65
N GLN A 168 4.79 9.63 -7.91
CA GLN A 168 6.20 9.57 -8.31
C GLN A 168 6.93 10.87 -7.97
N ARG A 169 6.37 12.03 -8.32
CA ARG A 169 6.94 13.34 -7.98
C ARG A 169 7.10 13.54 -6.48
N LEU A 170 6.13 13.08 -5.68
CA LEU A 170 6.22 13.14 -4.23
C LEU A 170 7.35 12.26 -3.69
N ARG A 171 7.47 11.01 -4.18
CA ARG A 171 8.58 10.11 -3.80
C ARG A 171 9.94 10.68 -4.19
N GLU A 172 10.07 11.22 -5.40
CA GLU A 172 11.30 11.87 -5.86
C GLU A 172 11.64 13.10 -5.02
N ALA A 173 10.65 13.94 -4.72
CA ALA A 173 10.83 15.11 -3.86
C ALA A 173 11.20 14.72 -2.42
N GLU A 174 10.66 13.62 -1.89
CA GLU A 174 11.00 13.10 -0.57
C GLU A 174 12.43 12.54 -0.53
N LEU A 175 12.82 11.75 -1.53
CA LEU A 175 14.20 11.27 -1.68
C LEU A 175 15.19 12.44 -1.84
N GLU A 176 14.84 13.47 -2.62
CA GLU A 176 15.67 14.66 -2.76
C GLU A 176 15.77 15.45 -1.45
N ARG A 177 14.67 15.56 -0.69
CA ARG A 177 14.71 16.14 0.67
C ARG A 177 15.59 15.33 1.61
N GLN A 178 15.55 14.00 1.55
CA GLN A 178 16.43 13.12 2.33
C GLN A 178 17.90 13.34 1.95
N ARG A 179 18.24 13.32 0.65
CA ARG A 179 19.60 13.62 0.18
C ARG A 179 20.11 14.97 0.66
N GLN A 180 19.26 16.00 0.61
CA GLN A 180 19.61 17.33 1.11
C GLN A 180 19.69 17.40 2.64
N ALA A 181 18.91 16.58 3.37
CA ALA A 181 18.97 16.51 4.82
C ALA A 181 20.25 15.80 5.28
N GLU A 182 20.57 14.65 4.68
CA GLU A 182 21.80 13.89 4.86
C GLU A 182 23.01 14.74 4.51
N GLY A 183 23.01 15.39 3.34
CA GLY A 183 24.09 16.29 2.95
C GLY A 183 24.30 17.44 3.95
N ARG A 184 23.21 18.04 4.46
CA ARG A 184 23.29 19.07 5.52
C ARG A 184 23.82 18.50 6.84
N GLU A 185 23.48 17.27 7.18
CA GLU A 185 23.99 16.59 8.37
C GLU A 185 25.47 16.26 8.24
N SER A 186 25.91 15.73 7.10
CA SER A 186 27.32 15.50 6.78
C SER A 186 28.11 16.80 6.86
N LEU A 187 27.58 17.92 6.35
CA LEU A 187 28.24 19.23 6.48
C LEU A 187 28.34 19.69 7.94
N ARG A 188 27.29 19.50 8.76
CA ARG A 188 27.35 19.79 10.21
C ARG A 188 28.41 18.93 10.91
N SER A 189 28.48 17.64 10.57
CA SER A 189 29.49 16.72 11.09
C SER A 189 30.90 17.16 10.71
N LEU A 190 31.11 17.53 9.44
CA LEU A 190 32.40 18.04 8.96
C LEU A 190 32.83 19.30 9.70
N ASN A 191 31.93 20.25 9.93
CA ASN A 191 32.23 21.46 10.70
C ASN A 191 32.59 21.11 12.16
N SER A 192 31.87 20.17 12.78
CA SER A 192 32.23 19.66 14.13
C SER A 192 33.61 19.02 14.15
N ILE A 193 33.97 18.25 13.11
CA ILE A 193 35.31 17.65 12.96
C ILE A 193 36.37 18.74 12.82
N GLN A 194 36.11 19.76 12.00
CA GLN A 194 37.03 20.88 11.82
C GLN A 194 37.28 21.62 13.14
N GLU A 195 36.23 21.94 13.89
CA GLU A 195 36.35 22.58 15.21
C GLU A 195 37.16 21.73 16.19
N GLU A 196 36.88 20.42 16.27
CA GLU A 196 37.59 19.53 17.18
C GLU A 196 39.08 19.38 16.80
N ILE A 197 39.40 19.22 15.51
CA ILE A 197 40.79 19.12 15.05
C ILE A 197 41.56 20.41 15.37
N LEU A 198 40.94 21.58 15.18
CA LEU A 198 41.56 22.86 15.53
C LEU A 198 41.83 22.98 17.03
N GLN A 199 40.88 22.55 17.87
CA GLN A 199 41.06 22.51 19.33
C GLN A 199 42.19 21.57 19.73
N LEU A 200 42.25 20.36 19.15
CA LEU A 200 43.35 19.42 19.38
C LEU A 200 44.68 20.00 18.88
N ASN A 201 44.71 20.71 17.75
CA ASN A 201 45.94 21.31 17.23
C ASN A 201 46.48 22.40 18.17
N GLN A 202 45.59 23.16 18.81
CA GLN A 202 45.97 24.14 19.83
C GLN A 202 46.61 23.48 21.05
N LEU A 203 46.19 22.26 21.40
CA LEU A 203 46.84 21.44 22.43
C LEU A 203 48.20 20.89 21.99
N LEU A 204 48.56 20.91 20.70
CA LEU A 204 49.88 20.50 20.18
C LEU A 204 50.86 21.68 20.05
N GLU A 205 50.40 22.92 20.16
CA GLU A 205 51.28 24.09 20.04
C GLU A 205 52.23 24.24 21.26
N PRO A 206 53.50 24.61 21.06
CA PRO A 206 54.47 24.82 22.15
C PRO A 206 54.06 25.88 23.17
N SER A 207 53.26 26.85 22.75
CA SER A 207 52.78 27.99 23.53
C SER A 207 51.87 27.57 24.70
N THR A 208 51.03 26.55 24.50
CA THR A 208 50.08 26.05 25.49
C THR A 208 50.72 25.07 26.49
N GLN A 209 51.92 24.58 26.19
CA GLN A 209 52.59 23.49 26.91
C GLN A 209 53.78 23.96 27.77
N THR A 210 53.66 25.13 28.38
CA THR A 210 54.72 25.83 29.13
C THR A 210 55.28 25.08 30.35
N LYS A 211 54.78 23.88 30.66
CA LYS A 211 55.19 23.02 31.80
C LYS A 211 55.51 21.56 31.39
N THR A 212 55.70 21.28 30.10
CA THR A 212 55.88 19.91 29.62
C THR A 212 57.35 19.63 29.40
N ASP A 213 57.86 18.59 30.07
CA ASP A 213 59.27 18.20 30.14
C ASP A 213 59.86 17.63 28.82
N LEU A 214 59.17 17.81 27.69
CA LEU A 214 59.49 17.19 26.41
C LEU A 214 60.63 17.91 25.66
N PRO A 215 61.45 17.18 24.89
CA PRO A 215 62.43 17.78 23.97
C PRO A 215 61.77 18.68 22.89
N PRO A 216 62.34 19.86 22.57
CA PRO A 216 61.78 20.76 21.55
C PRO A 216 61.62 20.11 20.16
N ALA A 217 62.52 19.18 19.81
CA ALA A 217 62.50 18.48 18.54
C ALA A 217 61.29 17.54 18.39
N SER A 218 60.90 16.79 19.44
CA SER A 218 59.73 15.92 19.39
C SER A 218 58.43 16.74 19.34
N LEU A 219 58.38 17.85 20.09
CA LEU A 219 57.27 18.80 20.04
C LEU A 219 57.02 19.35 18.63
N SER A 220 58.10 19.71 17.92
CA SER A 220 58.02 20.22 16.55
C SER A 220 57.48 19.18 15.55
N SER A 221 57.79 17.89 15.78
CA SER A 221 57.31 16.78 14.95
C SER A 221 55.80 16.59 15.10
N TYR A 222 55.30 16.57 16.34
CA TYR A 222 53.86 16.45 16.62
C TYR A 222 53.07 17.64 16.07
N SER A 223 53.57 18.87 16.25
CA SER A 223 52.93 20.08 15.71
C SER A 223 52.91 20.08 14.17
N THR A 224 54.01 19.68 13.52
CA THR A 224 54.06 19.59 12.04
C THR A 224 53.05 18.58 11.51
N ARG A 225 52.94 17.40 12.14
CA ARG A 225 51.95 16.40 11.75
C ARG A 225 50.52 16.89 12.01
N GLY A 226 50.26 17.54 13.15
CA GLY A 226 48.95 18.14 13.45
C GLY A 226 48.51 19.15 12.39
N ASN A 227 49.42 20.03 11.96
CA ASN A 227 49.16 21.01 10.91
C ASN A 227 48.84 20.36 9.55
N GLN A 228 49.46 19.22 9.23
CA GLN A 228 49.12 18.45 8.02
C GLN A 228 47.69 17.91 8.09
N LEU A 229 47.26 17.39 9.24
CA LEU A 229 45.89 16.89 9.43
C LEU A 229 44.86 18.03 9.38
N CYS A 230 45.16 19.19 9.96
CA CYS A 230 44.34 20.40 9.82
C CYS A 230 44.19 20.81 8.36
N SER A 231 45.26 20.72 7.57
CA SER A 231 45.23 21.05 6.14
C SER A 231 44.36 20.06 5.36
N GLN A 232 44.43 18.76 5.66
CA GLN A 232 43.59 17.73 5.02
C GLN A 232 42.09 18.00 5.24
N VAL A 233 41.69 18.35 6.46
CA VAL A 233 40.27 18.66 6.76
C VAL A 233 39.86 20.00 6.16
N SER A 234 40.76 21.00 6.15
CA SER A 234 40.49 22.29 5.49
C SER A 234 40.28 22.16 3.99
N GLU A 235 41.02 21.26 3.33
CA GLU A 235 40.82 20.95 1.90
C GLU A 235 39.46 20.31 1.65
N VAL A 236 39.01 19.41 2.53
CA VAL A 236 37.67 18.82 2.45
C VAL A 236 36.59 19.89 2.63
N VAL A 237 36.73 20.79 3.60
CA VAL A 237 35.80 21.92 3.83
C VAL A 237 35.78 22.89 2.65
N ARG A 238 36.93 23.15 2.02
CA ARG A 238 37.02 24.01 0.84
C ARG A 238 36.25 23.42 -0.34
N LYS A 239 36.37 22.11 -0.58
CA LYS A 239 35.60 21.42 -1.63
C LYS A 239 34.09 21.51 -1.43
N THR A 240 33.61 21.52 -0.18
CA THR A 240 32.17 21.64 0.11
C THR A 240 31.65 23.06 0.01
N ALA A 241 32.50 24.07 0.20
CA ALA A 241 32.16 25.48 0.02
C ALA A 241 31.82 25.83 -1.44
N GLU A 242 32.21 25.01 -2.42
CA GLU A 242 31.90 25.17 -3.84
C GLU A 242 30.43 24.80 -4.19
N GLY A 243 29.60 24.48 -3.19
CA GLY A 243 28.15 24.31 -3.33
C GLY A 243 27.66 22.86 -3.35
N ASN A 244 28.59 21.89 -3.26
CA ASN A 244 28.28 20.46 -3.17
C ASN A 244 28.39 19.97 -1.72
N PHE A 245 27.52 19.04 -1.32
CA PHE A 245 27.66 18.36 -0.03
C PHE A 245 28.90 17.45 -0.02
N PRO A 246 29.55 17.25 1.15
CA PRO A 246 30.69 16.37 1.25
C PRO A 246 30.32 14.95 0.81
N SER A 247 31.14 14.36 -0.06
CA SER A 247 30.97 12.97 -0.46
C SER A 247 31.27 12.02 0.69
N LEU A 248 30.88 10.75 0.56
CA LEU A 248 31.22 9.72 1.53
C LEU A 248 32.74 9.61 1.70
N GLU A 249 33.50 9.68 0.60
CA GLU A 249 34.96 9.62 0.64
C GLU A 249 35.53 10.83 1.40
N ASP A 250 35.04 12.04 1.13
CA ASP A 250 35.45 13.26 1.82
C ASP A 250 35.18 13.18 3.34
N MET A 251 34.01 12.67 3.73
CA MET A 251 33.68 12.44 5.14
C MET A 251 34.63 11.45 5.80
N THR A 252 34.94 10.33 5.14
CA THR A 252 35.88 9.33 5.70
C THR A 252 37.30 9.88 5.85
N VAL A 253 37.74 10.77 4.95
CA VAL A 253 39.04 11.43 5.06
C VAL A 253 39.06 12.35 6.28
N ALA A 254 38.01 13.14 6.49
CA ALA A 254 37.90 14.03 7.64
C ALA A 254 37.84 13.26 8.97
N GLU A 255 37.04 12.20 9.06
CA GLU A 255 36.94 11.34 10.25
C GLU A 255 38.28 10.65 10.55
N ARG A 256 38.96 10.12 9.52
CA ARG A 256 40.29 9.52 9.67
C ARG A 256 41.30 10.53 10.20
N ALA A 257 41.32 11.75 9.65
CA ALA A 257 42.20 12.80 10.11
C ALA A 257 41.96 13.16 11.59
N LEU A 258 40.69 13.20 12.03
CA LEU A 258 40.35 13.43 13.44
C LEU A 258 40.82 12.28 14.34
N HIS A 259 40.63 11.03 13.91
CA HIS A 259 41.12 9.87 14.64
C HIS A 259 42.65 9.86 14.77
N GLU A 260 43.37 10.20 13.69
CA GLU A 260 44.83 10.36 13.73
C GLU A 260 45.25 11.49 14.67
N MET A 261 44.55 12.63 14.66
CA MET A 261 44.84 13.76 15.53
C MET A 261 44.68 13.39 17.02
N ARG A 262 43.59 12.70 17.36
CA ARG A 262 43.35 12.17 18.72
C ARG A 262 44.42 11.15 19.13
N ALA A 263 44.93 10.35 18.19
CA ALA A 263 46.01 9.39 18.46
C ALA A 263 47.34 10.11 18.71
N LEU A 264 47.67 11.16 17.94
CA LEU A 264 48.87 11.97 18.14
C LEU A 264 48.90 12.63 19.52
N ILE A 265 47.78 13.18 19.98
CA ILE A 265 47.65 13.77 21.33
C ILE A 265 47.97 12.71 22.40
N ARG A 266 47.43 11.49 22.27
CA ARG A 266 47.69 10.41 23.24
C ARG A 266 49.16 10.02 23.27
N LEU A 267 49.77 9.84 22.10
CA LEU A 267 51.19 9.51 21.99
C LEU A 267 52.08 10.59 22.61
N MET A 268 51.78 11.87 22.34
CA MET A 268 52.49 13.00 22.94
C MET A 268 52.35 13.02 24.48
N GLN A 269 51.14 12.80 25.00
CA GLN A 269 50.89 12.75 26.44
C GLN A 269 51.60 11.57 27.11
N GLU A 270 51.63 10.41 26.46
CA GLU A 270 52.34 9.22 26.94
C GLU A 270 53.86 9.44 26.94
N GLU A 271 54.41 10.06 25.89
CA GLU A 271 55.82 10.43 25.86
C GLU A 271 56.17 11.44 26.96
N ALA A 272 55.31 12.44 27.20
CA ALA A 272 55.47 13.37 28.31
C ALA A 272 55.46 12.67 29.68
N ALA A 273 54.56 11.69 29.89
CA ALA A 273 54.51 10.90 31.11
C ALA A 273 55.78 10.05 31.27
N ASN A 274 56.25 9.41 30.21
CA ASN A 274 57.47 8.61 30.21
C ASN A 274 58.72 9.45 30.52
N VAL A 275 58.81 10.66 29.98
CA VAL A 275 59.90 11.60 30.30
C VAL A 275 59.84 12.03 31.77
N ARG A 276 58.66 12.34 32.30
CA ARG A 276 58.48 12.67 33.72
C ARG A 276 58.86 11.51 34.64
N GLU A 277 58.46 10.29 34.31
CA GLU A 277 58.83 9.08 35.06
C GLU A 277 60.34 8.80 35.00
N LYS A 278 60.99 9.00 33.85
CA LYS A 278 62.47 8.92 33.74
C LYS A 278 63.15 9.96 34.63
N LYS A 279 62.68 11.20 34.61
CA LYS A 279 63.21 12.26 35.49
C LYS A 279 63.03 11.92 36.98
N LYS A 280 61.88 11.38 37.39
CA LYS A 280 61.69 10.89 38.78
C LYS A 280 62.68 9.79 39.14
N LYS A 281 62.85 8.79 38.27
CA LYS A 281 63.82 7.70 38.49
C LYS A 281 65.27 8.20 38.56
N GLU A 282 65.63 9.17 37.71
CA GLU A 282 66.95 9.81 37.74
C GLU A 282 67.15 10.62 39.04
N GLN A 283 66.12 11.33 39.51
CA GLN A 283 66.15 12.06 40.78
C GLN A 283 66.26 11.11 41.98
N GLU A 284 65.50 10.01 41.98
CA GLU A 284 65.58 8.97 43.01
C GLU A 284 66.98 8.31 43.03
N GLN A 285 67.55 7.99 41.87
CA GLN A 285 68.91 7.45 41.76
C GLN A 285 69.98 8.44 42.24
N GLU A 286 69.84 9.73 41.92
CA GLU A 286 70.77 10.77 42.39
C GLU A 286 70.63 10.97 43.91
N GLU A 287 69.42 10.91 44.46
CA GLU A 287 69.18 10.99 45.90
C GLU A 287 69.72 9.75 46.64
N GLU A 288 69.58 8.54 46.06
CA GLU A 288 70.20 7.31 46.56
C GLU A 288 71.73 7.39 46.54
N ARG A 289 72.33 7.91 45.45
CA ARG A 289 73.79 8.14 45.37
C ARG A 289 74.25 9.14 46.42
N ARG A 290 73.50 10.21 46.67
CA ARG A 290 73.79 11.19 47.73
C ARG A 290 73.68 10.57 49.13
N LYS A 291 72.64 9.79 49.40
CA LYS A 291 72.48 9.05 50.66
C LYS A 291 73.62 8.05 50.87
N GLN A 292 74.06 7.35 49.83
CA GLN A 292 75.23 6.45 49.88
C GLN A 292 76.54 7.22 50.12
N ALA A 293 76.76 8.35 49.45
CA ALA A 293 77.94 9.20 49.68
C ALA A 293 77.96 9.79 51.10
N GLU A 294 76.80 10.19 51.63
CA GLU A 294 76.67 10.70 53.00
C GLU A 294 76.91 9.59 54.04
N LEU A 295 76.44 8.36 53.79
CA LEU A 295 76.74 7.18 54.60
C LEU A 295 78.25 6.87 54.61
N LEU A 296 78.93 6.95 53.46
CA LEU A 296 80.38 6.76 53.35
C LEU A 296 81.15 7.87 54.10
N ALA A 297 80.71 9.13 54.00
CA ALA A 297 81.31 10.24 54.73
C ALA A 297 81.12 10.13 56.25
N LYS A 298 79.94 9.67 56.72
CA LYS A 298 79.70 9.36 58.14
C LYS A 298 80.59 8.24 58.65
N GLN A 299 80.80 7.18 57.86
CA GLN A 299 81.72 6.10 58.21
C GLN A 299 83.20 6.53 58.24
N GLU A 300 83.63 7.45 57.37
CA GLU A 300 84.98 8.04 57.47
C GLU A 300 85.14 8.98 58.68
N GLY A 301 84.09 9.73 59.04
CA GLY A 301 84.04 10.54 60.26
C GLY A 301 84.11 9.71 61.54
N GLU A 302 83.38 8.59 61.59
CA GLU A 302 83.43 7.64 62.70
C GLU A 302 84.77 6.90 62.77
N LYS A 303 85.43 6.60 61.64
CA LYS A 303 86.80 6.05 61.64
C LYS A 303 87.82 7.05 62.16
N LYS A 304 87.68 8.34 61.85
CA LYS A 304 88.52 9.43 62.40
C LYS A 304 88.23 9.69 63.89
N ALA A 305 86.98 9.57 64.34
CA ALA A 305 86.60 9.67 65.75
C ALA A 305 87.00 8.42 66.58
N ALA A 306 86.96 7.23 65.97
CA ALA A 306 87.43 5.98 66.59
C ALA A 306 88.96 5.87 66.66
N GLN A 307 89.70 6.62 65.83
CA GLN A 307 91.15 6.80 65.98
C GLN A 307 91.50 7.77 67.12
N LEU A 308 90.70 8.83 67.33
CA LEU A 308 90.88 9.74 68.47
C LEU A 308 90.41 9.14 69.81
N ALA A 309 89.45 8.21 69.79
CA ALA A 309 88.92 7.53 70.98
C ALA A 309 89.70 6.27 71.38
N LYS A 310 90.63 5.76 70.56
CA LYS A 310 91.53 4.65 70.93
C LYS A 310 92.78 5.09 71.70
N GLU A 311 92.96 6.40 71.97
CA GLU A 311 94.07 6.93 72.77
C GLU A 311 93.67 7.35 74.20
N LYS A 312 92.39 7.26 74.58
CA LYS A 312 91.94 7.51 75.96
C LYS A 312 91.02 6.42 76.46
N ALA A 313 91.37 5.92 77.65
CA ALA A 313 90.58 5.06 78.53
C ALA A 313 90.59 3.55 78.22
N GLN A 314 91.78 2.97 78.42
CA GLN A 314 91.92 1.72 79.15
C GLN A 314 91.66 2.00 80.64
N ARG A 315 90.55 1.50 81.22
CA ARG A 315 90.42 1.02 82.62
C ARG A 315 88.97 0.70 83.03
N LYS A 316 88.81 -0.56 83.47
CA LYS A 316 87.94 -1.11 84.54
C LYS A 316 86.43 -1.19 84.26
N GLU A 317 85.89 -2.41 84.07
CA GLU A 317 85.40 -3.38 85.12
C GLU A 317 84.15 -2.83 85.84
N ASP A 318 83.06 -3.54 86.09
CA ASP A 318 82.48 -4.84 85.70
C ASP A 318 81.14 -4.93 86.50
N ILE A 319 80.15 -5.72 86.04
CA ILE A 319 79.23 -6.55 86.89
C ILE A 319 78.14 -5.79 87.74
N LEU A 320 76.85 -6.13 87.85
CA LEU A 320 76.03 -7.35 87.66
C LEU A 320 74.50 -6.99 87.65
N PHE A 321 73.67 -7.87 87.04
CA PHE A 321 72.32 -8.36 87.47
C PHE A 321 71.16 -7.35 87.71
N LEU A 322 69.87 -7.65 87.52
CA LEU A 322 69.05 -8.65 86.80
C LEU A 322 67.59 -8.24 87.04
N CYS A 323 66.69 -8.84 86.23
CA CYS A 323 65.24 -8.99 86.42
C CYS A 323 64.43 -7.72 86.11
N ILE A 324 63.39 -7.72 85.28
CA ILE A 324 62.42 -8.79 84.96
C ILE A 324 61.61 -8.38 83.70
N GLU A 325 61.15 -9.39 82.95
CA GLU A 325 59.97 -9.39 82.04
C GLU A 325 59.92 -8.41 80.84
N GLU A 326 59.41 -8.72 79.65
CA GLU A 326 58.46 -9.74 79.19
C GLU A 326 58.54 -9.81 77.63
N VAL A 327 58.10 -10.94 77.07
CA VAL A 327 57.62 -11.17 75.69
C VAL A 327 58.64 -11.46 74.57
N PHE A 328 59.19 -12.68 74.67
CA PHE A 328 58.94 -13.77 73.72
C PHE A 328 59.17 -13.50 72.22
N ARG A 329 60.41 -13.79 71.80
CA ARG A 329 60.69 -14.35 70.47
C ARG A 329 60.10 -15.76 70.36
N ARG A 330 59.29 -15.95 69.32
CA ARG A 330 59.54 -16.84 68.18
C ARG A 330 59.51 -18.36 68.46
N ILE A 331 59.04 -19.10 67.43
CA ILE A 331 59.27 -20.54 67.15
C ILE A 331 58.21 -21.43 67.81
N ASP A 332 57.52 -22.37 67.17
CA ASP A 332 57.38 -22.88 65.80
C ASP A 332 56.09 -23.73 65.81
N TRP A 333 55.45 -23.97 64.66
CA TRP A 333 55.08 -25.32 64.19
C TRP A 333 54.03 -25.29 63.05
N PHE A 334 54.48 -25.71 61.88
CA PHE A 334 53.89 -26.78 61.06
C PHE A 334 52.36 -26.96 60.99
N SER A 335 51.88 -26.78 59.74
CA SER A 335 50.90 -27.61 59.02
C SER A 335 49.40 -27.37 59.27
N ILE A 336 48.70 -26.92 58.23
CA ILE A 336 47.52 -27.56 57.62
C ILE A 336 47.07 -26.70 56.40
N ILE A 337 47.32 -27.26 55.21
CA ILE A 337 46.42 -27.37 54.05
C ILE A 337 45.61 -26.11 53.64
N GLY A 338 45.84 -25.67 52.39
CA GLY A 338 44.73 -25.47 51.46
C GLY A 338 44.51 -24.05 50.94
N CYS A 339 44.86 -23.88 49.66
CA CYS A 339 44.14 -23.07 48.67
C CYS A 339 43.99 -21.56 48.92
N ASN A 340 44.74 -20.75 48.18
CA ASN A 340 44.20 -19.51 47.63
C ASN A 340 45.01 -19.01 46.43
N LEU A 341 44.77 -19.64 45.27
CA LEU A 341 44.91 -19.00 43.95
C LEU A 341 43.51 -18.60 43.41
N LEU A 342 42.55 -18.37 44.32
CA LEU A 342 41.16 -18.02 44.00
C LEU A 342 40.72 -16.73 44.71
N TRP A 343 41.65 -15.84 45.07
CA TRP A 343 41.32 -14.46 45.45
C TRP A 343 41.14 -13.54 44.23
N ILE A 344 41.41 -14.03 43.02
CA ILE A 344 41.25 -13.23 41.78
C ILE A 344 39.94 -13.53 41.02
N ILE A 345 39.23 -14.63 41.35
CA ILE A 345 37.85 -14.86 40.86
C ILE A 345 36.79 -14.25 41.82
N LEU A 346 37.19 -13.84 43.03
CA LEU A 346 36.33 -13.05 43.93
C LEU A 346 36.01 -11.63 43.43
N VAL A 347 36.63 -11.17 42.33
CA VAL A 347 36.37 -9.85 41.73
C VAL A 347 35.33 -9.89 40.60
N THR A 348 34.95 -11.06 40.06
CA THR A 348 34.00 -11.11 38.94
C THR A 348 32.51 -11.07 39.31
N MET A 349 32.12 -11.06 40.58
CA MET A 349 30.72 -11.30 40.98
C MET A 349 30.14 -10.32 42.00
N SER A 350 30.57 -9.05 41.97
CA SER A 350 29.99 -8.00 42.85
C SER A 350 28.86 -7.17 42.23
N LEU A 351 28.26 -7.62 41.11
CA LEU A 351 27.07 -6.97 40.54
C LEU A 351 25.82 -7.85 40.47
N THR A 352 25.82 -8.96 41.22
CA THR A 352 24.60 -9.54 41.84
C THR A 352 24.91 -10.06 43.25
N PHE A 353 25.42 -9.17 44.10
CA PHE A 353 25.03 -9.11 45.52
C PHE A 353 23.52 -8.76 45.55
N SER A 354 22.66 -9.23 46.44
CA SER A 354 22.84 -9.94 47.70
C SER A 354 21.46 -10.47 48.11
N LYS A 355 21.45 -11.58 48.85
CA LYS A 355 20.98 -11.51 50.24
C LYS A 355 21.35 -12.79 50.98
N MET A 356 22.40 -12.69 51.79
CA MET A 356 22.41 -13.33 53.10
C MET A 356 22.07 -12.23 54.11
N SER A 357 20.91 -12.35 54.74
CA SER A 357 20.45 -11.54 55.89
C SER A 357 21.52 -11.56 56.98
N LEU A 358 21.88 -10.47 57.67
CA LEU A 358 21.02 -9.66 58.52
C LEU A 358 21.79 -8.36 58.88
N PHE A 359 21.05 -7.25 59.04
CA PHE A 359 21.46 -5.91 59.51
C PHE A 359 21.97 -4.89 58.46
N ILE A 360 21.16 -3.81 58.30
CA ILE A 360 21.31 -2.59 57.45
C ILE A 360 20.86 -2.79 55.97
N CYS A 361 19.58 -2.74 55.57
CA CYS A 361 18.65 -1.58 55.54
C CYS A 361 19.38 -0.30 55.09
N LEU A 362 19.33 0.18 53.84
CA LEU A 362 18.18 0.74 53.12
C LEU A 362 18.73 1.36 51.81
N PHE A 363 18.01 1.24 50.68
CA PHE A 363 18.21 2.02 49.43
C PHE A 363 19.45 1.76 48.55
N GLN A 364 19.43 0.75 47.67
CA GLN A 364 19.68 0.92 46.21
C GLN A 364 19.55 -0.40 45.42
N PRO A 365 18.87 -0.42 44.25
CA PRO A 365 18.73 -1.63 43.42
C PRO A 365 19.89 -1.83 42.42
N VAL A 366 20.12 -3.10 42.03
CA VAL A 366 21.07 -3.58 41.01
C VAL A 366 20.94 -2.77 39.71
N PRO A 367 22.04 -2.29 39.09
CA PRO A 367 21.99 -1.25 38.05
C PRO A 367 21.18 -1.63 36.79
N HIS A 368 21.00 -2.92 36.49
CA HIS A 368 20.06 -3.40 35.47
C HIS A 368 19.35 -4.70 35.90
N GLY A 369 18.39 -4.59 36.82
CA GLY A 369 17.61 -5.76 37.28
C GLY A 369 16.63 -6.33 36.23
N LEU A 370 16.05 -7.51 36.53
CA LEU A 370 15.02 -8.18 35.71
C LEU A 370 13.82 -7.29 35.32
N ASN A 371 13.62 -6.19 36.04
CA ASN A 371 12.62 -5.16 35.71
C ASN A 371 12.79 -4.61 34.28
N HIS A 372 14.03 -4.48 33.79
CA HIS A 372 14.27 -4.05 32.41
C HIS A 372 13.86 -5.13 31.40
N GLY A 373 14.10 -6.41 31.72
CA GLY A 373 13.65 -7.54 30.91
C GLY A 373 12.12 -7.61 30.82
N TRP A 374 11.43 -7.39 31.94
CA TRP A 374 9.96 -7.29 31.95
C TRP A 374 9.46 -6.11 31.10
N ARG A 375 10.07 -4.92 31.25
CA ARG A 375 9.73 -3.74 30.44
C ARG A 375 9.97 -3.97 28.95
N TRP A 376 11.07 -4.60 28.58
CA TRP A 376 11.37 -4.93 27.18
C TRP A 376 10.31 -5.87 26.61
N LEU A 377 9.96 -6.93 27.33
CA LEU A 377 8.96 -7.89 26.87
C LEU A 377 7.57 -7.26 26.74
N ALA A 378 7.15 -6.46 27.71
CA ALA A 378 5.89 -5.73 27.64
C ALA A 378 5.88 -4.70 26.49
N GLN A 379 6.99 -3.99 26.27
CA GLN A 379 7.12 -3.05 25.16
C GLN A 379 7.02 -3.77 23.81
N MET A 380 7.69 -4.91 23.66
CA MET A 380 7.64 -5.71 22.43
C MET A 380 6.22 -6.19 22.13
N LEU A 381 5.48 -6.66 23.13
CA LEU A 381 4.08 -7.10 22.95
C LEU A 381 3.09 -5.97 22.71
N ASN A 382 3.42 -4.73 23.06
CA ASN A 382 2.60 -3.55 22.77
C ASN A 382 2.82 -3.00 21.36
N MET A 383 3.89 -3.41 20.66
CA MET A 383 4.19 -2.98 19.30
C MET A 383 3.62 -3.96 18.26
N GLU A 384 3.49 -3.51 17.01
CA GLU A 384 3.09 -4.38 15.90
C GLU A 384 4.24 -5.32 15.49
N PRO A 385 3.99 -6.64 15.33
CA PRO A 385 5.06 -7.57 15.01
C PRO A 385 5.60 -7.32 13.60
N LEU A 386 6.93 -7.35 13.48
CA LEU A 386 7.65 -7.33 12.21
C LEU A 386 7.89 -8.77 11.76
N ALA A 387 7.67 -9.04 10.47
CA ALA A 387 7.89 -10.36 9.87
C ALA A 387 9.32 -10.86 10.18
N ASP A 388 9.43 -12.12 10.63
CA ASP A 388 10.68 -12.85 10.96
C ASP A 388 11.47 -12.34 12.20
N VAL A 389 11.63 -11.03 12.34
CA VAL A 389 12.46 -10.42 13.41
C VAL A 389 11.82 -10.57 14.79
N THR A 390 10.52 -10.26 14.91
CA THR A 390 9.84 -10.30 16.21
C THR A 390 9.76 -11.72 16.77
N ALA A 391 9.53 -12.72 15.92
CA ALA A 391 9.46 -14.13 16.33
C ALA A 391 10.82 -14.63 16.84
N THR A 392 11.91 -14.27 16.15
CA THR A 392 13.28 -14.64 16.52
C THR A 392 13.68 -14.02 17.86
N LEU A 393 13.51 -12.70 18.00
CA LEU A 393 13.86 -12.00 19.24
C LEU A 393 13.06 -12.47 20.45
N LEU A 394 11.75 -12.75 20.28
CA LEU A 394 10.93 -13.28 21.35
C LEU A 394 11.37 -14.69 21.77
N PHE A 395 11.71 -15.56 20.82
CA PHE A 395 12.21 -16.89 21.11
C PHE A 395 13.55 -16.83 21.86
N ASP A 396 14.54 -16.12 21.33
CA ASP A 396 15.88 -16.04 21.92
C ASP A 396 15.84 -15.43 23.33
N PHE A 397 15.04 -14.37 23.52
CA PHE A 397 14.88 -13.74 24.82
C PHE A 397 14.20 -14.66 25.84
N LEU A 398 13.13 -15.36 25.45
CA LEU A 398 12.42 -16.27 26.34
C LEU A 398 13.24 -17.53 26.65
N GLU A 399 14.08 -18.01 25.73
CA GLU A 399 15.00 -19.12 25.98
C GLU A 399 16.02 -18.77 27.07
N VAL A 400 16.55 -17.53 27.06
CA VAL A 400 17.59 -17.09 28.01
C VAL A 400 16.99 -16.64 29.34
N CYS A 401 16.01 -15.74 29.30
CA CYS A 401 15.49 -15.05 30.48
C CYS A 401 14.17 -15.63 31.02
N GLY A 402 13.49 -16.50 30.27
CA GLY A 402 12.15 -16.98 30.62
C GLY A 402 12.07 -17.70 31.97
N ASN A 403 13.05 -18.54 32.30
CA ASN A 403 13.11 -19.21 33.60
C ASN A 403 13.27 -18.20 34.76
N ALA A 404 14.13 -17.20 34.60
CA ALA A 404 14.36 -16.18 35.64
C ALA A 404 13.13 -15.26 35.81
N LEU A 405 12.49 -14.85 34.72
CA LEU A 405 11.25 -14.05 34.73
C LEU A 405 10.08 -14.82 35.35
N MET A 406 9.96 -16.11 35.06
CA MET A 406 8.96 -17.00 35.66
C MET A 406 9.14 -17.09 37.19
N ASN A 407 10.38 -17.22 37.66
CA ASN A 407 10.67 -17.30 39.09
C ASN A 407 10.40 -15.98 39.83
N GLN A 408 10.66 -14.84 39.19
CA GLN A 408 10.49 -13.50 39.75
C GLN A 408 9.04 -13.00 39.74
N TYR A 409 8.33 -13.12 38.60
CA TYR A 409 6.99 -12.54 38.40
C TYR A 409 5.84 -13.56 38.47
N ARG A 410 6.16 -14.86 38.56
CA ARG A 410 5.20 -15.96 38.82
C ARG A 410 3.96 -15.88 37.92
N SER A 411 2.78 -15.65 38.50
CA SER A 411 1.50 -15.64 37.80
C SER A 411 1.38 -14.52 36.77
N GLN A 412 2.04 -13.36 36.97
CA GLN A 412 1.97 -12.26 36.02
C GLN A 412 2.69 -12.61 34.71
N PHE A 413 3.82 -13.32 34.82
CA PHE A 413 4.54 -13.79 33.64
C PHE A 413 3.70 -14.82 32.85
N TRP A 414 2.99 -15.72 33.52
CA TRP A 414 2.09 -16.67 32.85
C TRP A 414 0.95 -16.00 32.10
N LYS A 415 0.35 -14.94 32.65
CA LYS A 415 -0.66 -14.15 31.93
C LYS A 415 -0.08 -13.56 30.64
N LEU A 416 1.16 -13.09 30.70
CA LEU A 416 1.85 -12.53 29.54
C LEU A 416 2.19 -13.61 28.50
N ILE A 417 2.59 -14.81 28.92
CA ILE A 417 2.81 -15.96 28.01
C ILE A 417 1.50 -16.40 27.35
N LEU A 418 0.38 -16.38 28.07
CA LEU A 418 -0.95 -16.64 27.51
C LEU A 418 -1.35 -15.57 26.48
N LEU A 419 -1.18 -14.28 26.82
CA LEU A 419 -1.38 -13.17 25.90
C LEU A 419 -0.55 -13.31 24.62
N LEU A 420 0.74 -13.67 24.78
CA LEU A 420 1.65 -13.90 23.67
C LEU A 420 1.13 -15.04 22.77
N LYS A 421 0.63 -16.15 23.33
CA LYS A 421 0.11 -17.28 22.54
C LYS A 421 -1.26 -17.02 21.91
N GLU A 422 -2.20 -16.45 22.65
CA GLU A 422 -3.61 -16.36 22.24
C GLU A 422 -3.90 -15.13 21.38
N GLU A 423 -3.28 -13.99 21.69
CA GLU A 423 -3.57 -12.71 21.03
C GLU A 423 -2.44 -12.25 20.11
N TYR A 424 -1.18 -12.37 20.54
CA TYR A 424 -0.06 -11.82 19.79
C TYR A 424 0.45 -12.78 18.69
N PHE A 425 0.41 -14.09 18.94
CA PHE A 425 0.88 -15.09 18.00
C PHE A 425 0.12 -15.10 16.65
N PRO A 426 -1.24 -15.02 16.62
CA PRO A 426 -1.97 -14.89 15.34
C PRO A 426 -1.58 -13.65 14.54
N ARG A 427 -1.21 -12.55 15.22
CA ARG A 427 -0.73 -11.33 14.56
C ARG A 427 0.63 -11.54 13.89
N ILE A 428 1.52 -12.34 14.50
CA ILE A 428 2.79 -12.74 13.90
C ILE A 428 2.56 -13.63 12.66
N GLU A 429 1.63 -14.58 12.73
CA GLU A 429 1.28 -15.44 11.59
C GLU A 429 0.70 -14.63 10.42
N ALA A 430 -0.10 -13.58 10.70
CA ALA A 430 -0.70 -12.73 9.68
C ALA A 430 0.32 -11.88 8.89
N VAL A 431 1.41 -11.43 9.52
CA VAL A 431 2.44 -10.60 8.87
C VAL A 431 3.56 -11.40 8.22
N THR A 432 3.70 -12.69 8.54
CA THR A 432 4.82 -13.52 8.10
C THR A 432 4.48 -14.32 6.85
N SER A 433 5.30 -14.21 5.81
CA SER A 433 5.15 -14.98 4.57
C SER A 433 5.55 -16.46 4.75
N SER A 434 5.00 -17.36 3.94
CA SER A 434 5.23 -18.82 4.03
C SER A 434 6.71 -19.24 3.96
N GLY A 435 7.58 -18.45 3.33
CA GLY A 435 9.02 -18.70 3.24
C GLY A 435 9.84 -18.41 4.51
N GLN A 436 9.28 -17.69 5.50
CA GLN A 436 9.98 -17.25 6.73
C GLN A 436 9.33 -17.81 8.01
N MET A 437 8.51 -18.86 7.89
CA MET A 437 7.78 -19.45 9.02
C MET A 437 8.68 -20.21 10.02
N GLY A 438 9.97 -20.39 9.74
CA GLY A 438 10.89 -21.16 10.58
C GLY A 438 10.99 -20.63 12.02
N SER A 439 11.13 -19.31 12.17
CA SER A 439 11.24 -18.64 13.48
C SER A 439 9.90 -18.69 14.25
N VAL A 440 8.79 -18.56 13.53
CA VAL A 440 7.42 -18.65 14.06
C VAL A 440 7.12 -20.05 14.60
N ILE A 441 7.52 -21.10 13.87
CA ILE A 441 7.34 -22.51 14.29
C ILE A 441 8.13 -22.81 15.56
N ARG A 442 9.38 -22.35 15.66
CA ARG A 442 10.21 -22.57 16.87
C ARG A 442 9.61 -21.89 18.10
N LEU A 443 9.15 -20.64 17.94
CA LEU A 443 8.45 -19.92 19.02
C LEU A 443 7.17 -20.65 19.44
N LYS A 444 6.37 -21.14 18.49
CA LYS A 444 5.15 -21.92 18.76
C LYS A 444 5.45 -23.16 19.60
N GLN A 445 6.41 -23.96 19.15
CA GLN A 445 6.82 -25.19 19.83
C GLN A 445 7.34 -24.90 21.24
N PHE A 446 8.10 -23.81 21.42
CA PHE A 446 8.57 -23.37 22.73
C PHE A 446 7.40 -23.01 23.67
N LEU A 447 6.45 -22.21 23.20
CA LEU A 447 5.29 -21.78 23.99
C LEU A 447 4.38 -22.95 24.35
N GLU A 448 4.11 -23.84 23.40
CA GLU A 448 3.30 -25.06 23.63
C GLU A 448 3.96 -25.99 24.63
N THR A 449 5.26 -26.24 24.49
CA THR A 449 6.03 -27.07 25.44
C THR A 449 6.04 -26.46 26.83
N SER A 450 6.23 -25.14 26.92
CA SER A 450 6.28 -24.42 28.20
C SER A 450 4.94 -24.42 28.92
N LEU A 451 3.83 -24.22 28.19
CA LEU A 451 2.48 -24.26 28.76
C LEU A 451 2.06 -25.67 29.16
N GLN A 452 2.41 -26.68 28.35
CA GLN A 452 2.11 -28.08 28.68
C GLN A 452 2.85 -28.55 29.93
N ARG A 453 4.14 -28.18 30.06
CA ARG A 453 4.97 -28.53 31.22
C ARG A 453 4.74 -27.61 32.43
N ARG A 454 4.03 -26.48 32.24
CA ARG A 454 3.90 -25.39 33.22
C ARG A 454 5.23 -24.92 33.81
N GLN A 455 6.30 -25.00 33.01
CA GLN A 455 7.65 -24.65 33.41
C GLN A 455 8.46 -24.25 32.19
N ILE A 456 9.30 -23.23 32.34
CA ILE A 456 10.34 -22.89 31.36
C ILE A 456 11.65 -23.50 31.84
N SER A 457 12.29 -24.30 31.00
CA SER A 457 13.59 -24.90 31.30
C SER A 457 14.67 -23.82 31.47
N PRO A 458 15.66 -24.03 32.35
CA PRO A 458 16.81 -23.14 32.43
C PRO A 458 17.55 -23.05 31.09
N PRO A 459 18.19 -21.91 30.78
CA PRO A 459 18.92 -21.75 29.53
C PRO A 459 20.05 -22.77 29.41
N ARG A 460 20.25 -23.23 28.17
CA ARG A 460 21.36 -24.14 27.85
C ARG A 460 22.69 -23.45 28.19
N GLY A 461 23.51 -24.10 29.00
CA GLY A 461 24.76 -23.52 29.50
C GLY A 461 24.63 -22.71 30.78
N GLN A 462 23.48 -22.73 31.48
CA GLN A 462 23.40 -22.15 32.82
C GLN A 462 24.45 -22.80 33.74
N LEU A 463 25.31 -21.96 34.32
CA LEU A 463 26.42 -22.39 35.17
C LEU A 463 25.87 -23.06 36.44
N GLY A 464 25.84 -24.38 36.43
CA GLY A 464 25.38 -25.20 37.53
C GLY A 464 26.38 -25.19 38.70
N SER A 465 25.95 -25.66 39.86
CA SER A 465 26.82 -25.79 41.04
C SER A 465 28.05 -26.66 40.81
N GLY A 466 28.03 -27.55 39.82
CA GLY A 466 29.21 -28.31 39.36
C GLY A 466 30.27 -27.44 38.69
N PHE A 467 29.88 -26.44 37.88
CA PHE A 467 30.81 -25.49 37.26
C PHE A 467 31.53 -24.65 38.31
N TRP A 468 30.79 -24.18 39.32
CA TRP A 468 31.35 -23.37 40.41
C TRP A 468 32.17 -24.18 41.43
N ARG A 469 32.09 -25.52 41.38
CA ARG A 469 32.84 -26.46 42.23
C ARG A 469 34.00 -27.15 41.51
N SER A 470 34.07 -27.02 40.19
CA SER A 470 35.21 -27.45 39.35
C SER A 470 36.21 -26.31 39.28
#